data_AF-A0AAD4Z6U9-F1
#
_entry.id   AF-A0AAD4Z6U9-F1
#
_cell.length_a   1.000
_cell.length_b   1.000
_cell.length_c   1.000
_cell.angle_alpha   90.00
_cell.angle_beta   90.00
_cell.angle_gamma   90.00
#
_symmetry.space_group_name_H-M   'P 1'
#
loop_
_entity.id
_entity.type
_entity.pdbx_description
1 polymer ?
#
loop_
_entity_poly.entity_id
_entity_poly.type
_entity_poly.pdbx_seq_one_letter_code
_entity_poly.pdbx_strand_id
1 'polypeptide(L)'
;MGVSKPLSGCTMSLVDRDLLNQAHLYVLENTEEILPYIDYEEHMIHIKTTYPKFRKRTKWLQDKHNSTFIQWLHFKVQCELNGEDNNGVSENLRWLAAGPSMAVPLYRSYLINGVKFNTKAEDDARTVQNSGVYLLAHTMQVASAKDKNHIVSNMGFYGVIQEIWAKTNRSGGRVSRTDKLTKSHLSIG
;
A
#
# COMPACT_ATOMS: atom_id res chain seq x y z
N MET A 1 -2.96 -21.59 4.22
CA MET A 1 -2.38 -20.48 3.42
C MET A 1 -2.84 -20.62 1.97
N GLY A 2 -3.45 -19.58 1.41
CA GLY A 2 -4.05 -19.62 0.07
C GLY A 2 -3.04 -19.49 -1.07
N VAL A 3 -3.36 -20.08 -2.23
CA VAL A 3 -2.55 -19.96 -3.44
C VAL A 3 -2.73 -18.57 -4.04
N SER A 4 -1.62 -17.91 -4.37
CA SER A 4 -1.63 -16.63 -5.07
C SER A 4 -0.80 -16.73 -6.37
N LYS A 5 -1.44 -16.60 -7.54
CA LYS A 5 -0.77 -16.76 -8.85
C LYS A 5 -1.45 -15.95 -9.97
N PRO A 6 -0.70 -15.48 -10.97
CA PRO A 6 -1.30 -14.88 -12.16
C PRO A 6 -2.04 -15.95 -12.98
N LEU A 7 -3.14 -15.54 -13.62
CA LEU A 7 -3.92 -16.39 -14.53
C LEU A 7 -3.80 -15.94 -16.00
N SER A 8 -3.02 -14.89 -16.24
CA SER A 8 -2.73 -14.31 -17.54
C SER A 8 -1.22 -14.05 -17.66
N GLY A 9 -0.72 -13.94 -18.89
CA GLY A 9 0.62 -13.39 -19.13
C GLY A 9 0.72 -11.94 -18.65
N CYS A 10 1.95 -11.48 -18.40
CA CYS A 10 2.17 -10.09 -17.99
C CYS A 10 2.62 -9.20 -19.13
N THR A 11 2.21 -7.94 -19.07
CA THR A 11 2.81 -6.83 -19.81
C THR A 11 3.50 -5.89 -18.83
N MET A 12 4.61 -5.27 -19.22
CA MET A 12 5.26 -4.27 -18.39
C MET A 12 4.67 -2.89 -18.66
N SER A 13 4.45 -2.09 -17.61
CA SER A 13 4.09 -0.68 -17.73
C SER A 13 4.85 0.19 -16.76
N LEU A 14 5.02 1.45 -17.17
CA LEU A 14 5.51 2.51 -16.31
C LEU A 14 4.34 3.15 -15.58
N VAL A 15 4.41 3.17 -14.25
CA VAL A 15 3.38 3.77 -13.40
C VAL A 15 3.88 5.11 -12.86
N ASP A 16 2.97 6.07 -12.77
CA ASP A 16 3.22 7.36 -12.14
C ASP A 16 3.74 7.19 -10.70
N ARG A 17 4.72 8.02 -10.32
CA ARG A 17 5.42 7.88 -9.04
C ARG A 17 4.49 8.11 -7.85
N ASP A 18 3.59 9.09 -7.94
CA ASP A 18 2.71 9.41 -6.82
C ASP A 18 1.68 8.30 -6.62
N LEU A 19 1.13 7.79 -7.71
CA LEU A 19 0.22 6.64 -7.67
C LEU A 19 0.93 5.37 -7.15
N LEU A 20 2.17 5.13 -7.57
CA LEU A 20 2.97 4.02 -7.09
C LEU A 20 3.29 4.15 -5.60
N ASN A 21 3.60 5.36 -5.12
CA ASN A 21 3.85 5.64 -3.71
C ASN A 21 2.59 5.45 -2.87
N GLN A 22 1.42 5.90 -3.34
CA GLN A 22 0.14 5.65 -2.65
C GLN A 22 -0.14 4.15 -2.51
N ALA A 23 0.02 3.41 -3.60
CA ALA A 23 -0.18 1.96 -3.61
C ALA A 23 0.86 1.27 -2.70
N HIS A 24 2.11 1.70 -2.73
CA HIS A 24 3.17 1.17 -1.87
C HIS A 24 2.90 1.42 -0.39
N LEU A 25 2.49 2.64 -0.03
CA LEU A 25 2.12 3.02 1.34
C LEU A 25 1.00 2.14 1.87
N TYR A 26 -0.06 1.92 1.06
CA TYR A 26 -1.15 1.02 1.46
C TYR A 26 -0.66 -0.39 1.79
N VAL A 27 0.28 -0.94 1.01
CA VAL A 27 0.85 -2.24 1.36
C VAL A 27 1.65 -2.18 2.65
N LEU A 28 2.51 -1.17 2.82
CA LEU A 28 3.29 -1.03 4.06
C LEU A 28 2.39 -0.96 5.30
N GLU A 29 1.29 -0.21 5.23
CA GLU A 29 0.30 -0.09 6.32
C GLU A 29 -0.44 -1.39 6.64
N ASN A 30 -0.45 -2.36 5.71
CA ASN A 30 -1.15 -3.64 5.86
C ASN A 30 -0.18 -4.84 5.94
N THR A 31 1.12 -4.60 6.07
CA THR A 31 2.13 -5.67 6.20
C THR A 31 2.52 -5.86 7.67
N GLU A 32 2.33 -7.08 8.20
CA GLU A 32 2.61 -7.42 9.60
C GLU A 32 4.03 -7.05 10.06
N GLU A 33 5.04 -7.23 9.20
CA GLU A 33 6.43 -6.90 9.50
C GLU A 33 6.69 -5.39 9.63
N ILE A 34 5.82 -4.56 9.05
CA ILE A 34 5.90 -3.10 9.12
C ILE A 34 5.11 -2.55 10.32
N LEU A 35 4.14 -3.32 10.84
CA LEU A 35 3.32 -2.90 11.96
C LEU A 35 4.13 -2.41 13.16
N PRO A 36 5.27 -3.00 13.58
CA PRO A 36 6.09 -2.41 14.64
C PRO A 36 6.47 -0.94 14.39
N TYR A 37 6.83 -0.58 13.15
CA TYR A 37 7.23 0.79 12.80
C TYR A 37 6.04 1.77 12.77
N ILE A 38 4.81 1.25 12.65
CA ILE A 38 3.55 2.01 12.58
C ILE A 38 2.89 2.06 13.97
N ASP A 39 2.63 0.89 14.57
CA ASP A 39 1.90 0.66 15.81
C ASP A 39 2.66 1.13 17.05
N TYR A 40 4.00 1.01 17.08
CA TYR A 40 4.80 1.64 18.15
C TYR A 40 4.93 3.16 17.99
N GLU A 41 4.19 3.74 17.04
CA GLU A 41 4.18 5.16 16.73
C GLU A 41 5.58 5.72 16.43
N GLU A 42 6.61 4.95 16.09
CA GLU A 42 7.98 5.47 15.98
C GLU A 42 8.08 6.68 15.05
N HIS A 43 7.51 6.56 13.84
CA HIS A 43 7.46 7.67 12.90
C HIS A 43 6.57 8.82 13.41
N MET A 44 5.44 8.50 14.05
CA MET A 44 4.53 9.51 14.60
C MET A 44 5.17 10.29 15.76
N ILE A 45 5.94 9.62 16.63
CA ILE A 45 6.73 10.21 17.70
C ILE A 45 7.83 11.09 17.12
N HIS A 46 8.52 10.61 16.08
CA HIS A 46 9.51 11.40 15.35
C HIS A 46 8.90 12.69 14.79
N ILE A 47 7.73 12.62 14.13
CA ILE A 47 7.02 13.80 13.61
C ILE A 47 6.61 14.74 14.75
N LYS A 48 5.99 14.22 15.82
CA LYS A 48 5.52 15.00 16.97
C LYS A 48 6.67 15.72 17.68
N THR A 49 7.85 15.10 17.74
CA THR A 49 9.07 15.66 18.35
C THR A 49 9.71 16.71 17.44
N THR A 50 9.79 16.45 16.14
CA THR A 50 10.37 17.38 15.15
C THR A 50 9.50 18.62 14.93
N TYR A 51 8.17 18.47 15.05
CA TYR A 51 7.18 19.52 14.77
C TYR A 51 6.24 19.77 15.97
N PRO A 52 6.76 20.24 17.11
CA PRO A 52 5.98 20.35 18.35
C PRO A 52 4.78 21.30 18.24
N LYS A 53 4.86 22.31 17.36
CA LYS A 53 3.76 23.26 17.06
C LYS A 53 2.51 22.57 16.48
N PHE A 54 2.67 21.40 15.86
CA PHE A 54 1.60 20.67 15.18
C PHE A 54 1.15 19.43 15.96
N ARG A 55 1.68 19.19 17.17
CA ARG A 55 1.43 17.99 17.98
C ARG A 55 -0.05 17.70 18.26
N LYS A 56 -0.91 18.72 18.27
CA LYS A 56 -2.37 18.57 18.49
C LYS A 56 -3.19 18.57 17.19
N ARG A 57 -2.56 18.68 16.02
CA ARG A 57 -3.24 18.76 14.71
C ARG A 57 -3.26 17.39 14.05
N THR A 58 -4.22 16.54 14.44
CA THR A 58 -4.33 15.14 14.00
C THR A 58 -4.25 14.96 12.48
N LYS A 59 -5.05 15.72 11.72
CA LYS A 59 -5.03 15.67 10.25
C LYS A 59 -3.65 15.99 9.68
N TRP A 60 -3.01 17.05 10.18
CA TRP A 60 -1.67 17.44 9.72
C TRP A 60 -0.63 16.36 10.04
N LEU A 61 -0.71 15.74 11.21
CA LEU A 61 0.20 14.64 11.59
C LEU A 61 0.02 13.43 10.67
N GLN A 62 -1.22 13.05 10.36
CA GLN A 62 -1.50 11.95 9.45
C GLN A 62 -1.03 12.27 8.02
N ASP A 63 -1.34 13.46 7.51
CA ASP A 63 -0.91 13.90 6.18
C ASP A 63 0.63 13.94 6.09
N LYS A 64 1.31 14.38 7.17
CA LYS A 64 2.77 14.37 7.26
C LYS A 64 3.32 12.95 7.30
N HIS A 65 2.71 12.07 8.10
CA HIS A 65 3.06 10.65 8.15
C HIS A 65 2.98 10.02 6.76
N ASN A 66 1.82 10.08 6.12
CA ASN A 66 1.58 9.47 4.81
C ASN A 66 2.55 9.99 3.74
N SER A 67 2.91 11.28 3.79
CA SER A 67 3.83 11.88 2.81
C SER A 67 5.32 11.58 3.06
N THR A 68 5.73 11.27 4.29
CA THR A 68 7.15 11.04 4.63
C THR A 68 7.50 9.61 5.03
N PHE A 69 6.51 8.75 5.28
CA PHE A 69 6.73 7.42 5.86
C PHE A 69 7.64 6.53 5.01
N ILE A 70 7.42 6.49 3.69
CA ILE A 70 8.25 5.66 2.78
C ILE A 70 9.73 6.03 2.89
N GLN A 71 10.03 7.34 2.83
CA GLN A 71 11.41 7.82 2.93
C GLN A 71 12.00 7.61 4.32
N TRP A 72 11.20 7.85 5.36
CA TRP A 72 11.61 7.63 6.74
C TRP A 72 11.93 6.16 7.01
N LEU A 73 11.08 5.23 6.55
CA LEU A 73 11.27 3.78 6.69
C LEU A 73 12.55 3.33 5.98
N HIS A 74 12.79 3.82 4.76
CA HIS A 74 14.03 3.55 4.02
C HIS A 74 15.27 3.93 4.85
N PHE A 75 15.30 5.15 5.39
CA PHE A 75 16.42 5.61 6.19
C PHE A 75 16.59 4.81 7.49
N LYS A 76 15.47 4.55 8.19
CA LYS A 76 15.43 3.79 9.44
C LYS A 76 16.01 2.38 9.27
N VAL A 77 15.55 1.64 8.25
CA VAL A 77 16.08 0.30 7.94
C VAL A 77 17.55 0.35 7.51
N GLN A 78 17.95 1.37 6.75
CA GLN A 78 19.36 1.54 6.36
C GLN A 78 20.28 1.79 7.57
N CYS A 79 19.83 2.57 8.56
CA CYS A 79 20.57 2.75 9.81
C CYS A 79 20.70 1.46 10.62
N GLU A 80 19.63 0.66 10.69
CA GLU A 80 19.64 -0.64 11.39
C GLU A 80 20.60 -1.65 10.72
N LEU A 81 20.73 -1.61 9.40
CA LEU A 81 21.70 -2.44 8.66
C LEU A 81 23.16 -2.04 8.90
N ASN A 82 23.43 -0.75 9.10
CA ASN A 82 24.79 -0.25 9.29
C ASN A 82 25.29 -0.38 10.74
N GLY A 83 24.47 -0.89 11.66
CA GLY A 83 24.86 -1.19 13.05
C GLY A 83 25.75 -2.43 13.16
N GLU A 84 26.35 -2.64 14.34
CA GLU A 84 27.45 -3.60 14.53
C GLU A 84 27.08 -5.09 14.31
N ASP A 85 25.79 -5.45 14.19
CA ASP A 85 25.35 -6.86 14.01
C ASP A 85 24.24 -7.06 12.95
N ASN A 86 24.11 -6.18 11.94
CA ASN A 86 23.00 -6.24 10.95
C ASN A 86 21.59 -6.35 11.60
N ASN A 87 21.45 -6.03 12.90
CA ASN A 87 20.24 -6.05 13.76
C ASN A 87 19.19 -7.16 13.54
N GLY A 88 19.51 -8.25 12.83
CA GLY A 88 18.51 -9.23 12.37
C GLY A 88 17.50 -8.67 11.35
N VAL A 89 17.82 -7.58 10.62
CA VAL A 89 16.91 -7.00 9.61
C VAL A 89 16.63 -8.03 8.52
N SER A 90 15.37 -8.42 8.37
CA SER A 90 14.98 -9.43 7.38
C SER A 90 15.16 -8.92 5.95
N GLU A 91 15.40 -9.84 5.02
CA GLU A 91 15.45 -9.50 3.60
C GLU A 91 14.13 -8.86 3.12
N ASN A 92 12.98 -9.34 3.61
CA ASN A 92 11.68 -8.82 3.22
C ASN A 92 11.48 -7.36 3.65
N LEU A 93 11.86 -7.02 4.89
CA LEU A 93 11.85 -5.65 5.39
C LEU A 93 12.74 -4.71 4.57
N ARG A 94 13.93 -5.18 4.17
CA ARG A 94 14.82 -4.41 3.28
C ARG A 94 14.17 -4.11 1.94
N TRP A 95 13.47 -5.09 1.35
CA TRP A 95 12.76 -4.91 0.09
C TRP A 95 11.58 -3.96 0.23
N LEU A 96 10.82 -4.05 1.32
CA LEU A 96 9.72 -3.14 1.60
C LEU A 96 10.21 -1.70 1.75
N ALA A 97 11.29 -1.50 2.50
CA ALA A 97 11.88 -0.18 2.71
C ALA A 97 12.51 0.42 1.43
N ALA A 98 13.04 -0.41 0.53
CA ALA A 98 13.63 0.03 -0.75
C ALA A 98 12.60 0.57 -1.76
N GLY A 99 11.34 0.15 -1.63
CA GLY A 99 10.24 0.53 -2.51
C GLY A 99 10.22 -0.20 -3.86
N PRO A 100 9.08 -0.14 -4.58
CA PRO A 100 8.89 -0.84 -5.85
C PRO A 100 9.60 -0.15 -7.03
N SER A 101 9.88 -0.93 -8.08
CA SER A 101 10.26 -0.37 -9.39
C SER A 101 9.09 0.38 -10.04
N MET A 102 9.37 1.45 -10.79
CA MET A 102 8.35 2.15 -11.58
C MET A 102 7.84 1.31 -12.76
N ALA A 103 8.65 0.34 -13.21
CA ALA A 103 8.24 -0.63 -14.22
C ALA A 103 7.61 -1.84 -13.51
N VAL A 104 6.29 -1.94 -13.56
CA VAL A 104 5.53 -3.01 -12.90
C VAL A 104 4.85 -3.93 -13.93
N PRO A 105 4.80 -5.25 -13.66
CA PRO A 105 4.01 -6.19 -14.44
C PRO A 105 2.52 -6.02 -14.18
N LEU A 106 1.76 -5.91 -15.26
CA LEU A 106 0.29 -5.94 -15.28
C LEU A 106 -0.25 -7.32 -15.58
N TYR A 107 -1.38 -7.63 -14.97
CA TYR A 107 -2.16 -8.83 -15.22
C TYR A 107 -3.61 -8.48 -15.51
N ARG A 108 -4.26 -9.26 -16.37
CA ARG A 108 -5.69 -9.17 -16.67
C ARG A 108 -6.54 -10.00 -15.71
N SER A 109 -5.95 -11.08 -15.19
CA SER A 109 -6.57 -11.96 -14.20
C SER A 109 -5.54 -12.45 -13.20
N TYR A 110 -5.96 -12.54 -11.93
CA TYR A 110 -5.14 -13.00 -10.83
C TYR A 110 -5.95 -13.89 -9.88
N LEU A 111 -5.31 -14.91 -9.29
CA LEU A 111 -5.89 -15.73 -8.23
C LEU A 111 -5.27 -15.31 -6.90
N ILE A 112 -6.08 -14.90 -5.92
CA ILE A 112 -5.63 -14.56 -4.56
C ILE A 112 -6.51 -15.32 -3.58
N ASN A 113 -5.91 -16.14 -2.72
CA ASN A 113 -6.63 -16.92 -1.70
C ASN A 113 -7.79 -17.75 -2.26
N GLY A 114 -7.61 -18.31 -3.46
CA GLY A 114 -8.65 -19.11 -4.15
C GLY A 114 -9.73 -18.28 -4.85
N VAL A 115 -9.75 -16.96 -4.67
CA VAL A 115 -10.66 -16.05 -5.37
C VAL A 115 -9.98 -15.51 -6.62
N LYS A 116 -10.68 -15.62 -7.75
CA LYS A 116 -10.24 -15.05 -9.02
C LYS A 116 -10.67 -13.59 -9.10
N PHE A 117 -9.73 -12.72 -9.40
CA PHE A 117 -9.94 -11.31 -9.68
C PHE A 117 -9.60 -11.03 -11.14
N ASN A 118 -10.45 -10.24 -11.80
CA ASN A 118 -10.29 -9.82 -13.18
C ASN A 118 -10.18 -8.30 -13.26
N THR A 119 -9.54 -7.79 -14.30
CA THR A 119 -9.72 -6.39 -14.69
C THR A 119 -11.08 -6.23 -15.35
N LYS A 120 -11.63 -5.01 -15.34
CA LYS A 120 -12.89 -4.68 -16.01
C LYS A 120 -12.87 -5.06 -17.49
N ALA A 121 -11.77 -4.78 -18.18
CA ALA A 121 -11.58 -5.14 -19.58
C ALA A 121 -11.63 -6.67 -19.80
N GLU A 122 -11.14 -7.47 -18.86
CA GLU A 122 -11.19 -8.92 -18.94
C GLU A 122 -12.60 -9.47 -18.62
N ASP A 123 -13.31 -8.82 -17.70
CA ASP A 123 -14.72 -9.12 -17.42
C ASP A 123 -15.61 -8.83 -18.63
N ASP A 124 -15.41 -7.69 -19.31
CA ASP A 124 -16.21 -7.31 -20.49
C ASP A 124 -16.04 -8.28 -21.67
N ALA A 125 -14.91 -8.98 -21.72
CA ALA A 125 -14.61 -9.99 -22.73
C ALA A 125 -15.10 -11.40 -22.35
N ARG A 126 -15.71 -11.59 -21.19
CA ARG A 126 -16.10 -12.91 -20.65
C ARG A 126 -17.53 -12.93 -20.14
N THR A 127 -18.07 -14.12 -19.96
CA THR A 127 -19.39 -14.34 -19.34
C THR A 127 -19.36 -14.28 -17.80
N VAL A 128 -18.17 -14.28 -17.20
CA VAL A 128 -17.99 -14.25 -15.73
C VAL A 128 -17.46 -12.89 -15.28
N GLN A 129 -18.12 -12.29 -14.30
CA GLN A 129 -17.74 -11.00 -13.73
C GLN A 129 -17.04 -11.19 -12.38
N ASN A 130 -15.76 -10.80 -12.29
CA ASN A 130 -14.96 -10.85 -11.06
C ASN A 130 -14.04 -9.63 -10.90
N SER A 131 -14.44 -8.48 -11.43
CA SER A 131 -13.71 -7.20 -11.31
C SER A 131 -14.20 -6.31 -10.16
N GLY A 132 -15.32 -6.64 -9.54
CA GLY A 132 -15.83 -5.92 -8.36
C GLY A 132 -14.96 -6.16 -7.12
N VAL A 133 -14.72 -5.10 -6.35
CA VAL A 133 -14.00 -5.15 -5.08
C VAL A 133 -14.72 -4.34 -4.00
N TYR A 134 -14.51 -4.75 -2.76
CA TYR A 134 -14.97 -4.07 -1.56
C TYR A 134 -13.79 -3.80 -0.63
N LEU A 135 -13.71 -2.59 -0.10
CA LEU A 135 -12.71 -2.16 0.87
C LEU A 135 -13.41 -1.61 2.11
N LEU A 136 -13.16 -2.22 3.26
CA LEU A 136 -13.52 -1.64 4.56
C LEU A 136 -12.32 -0.81 5.05
N ALA A 137 -12.43 0.52 4.99
CA ALA A 137 -11.36 1.41 5.40
C ALA A 137 -11.70 2.14 6.70
N HIS A 138 -10.72 2.23 7.59
CA HIS A 138 -10.78 3.05 8.79
C HIS A 138 -10.46 4.49 8.42
N THR A 139 -11.50 5.32 8.22
CA THR A 139 -11.37 6.63 7.60
C THR A 139 -11.79 7.77 8.52
N MET A 140 -11.18 8.93 8.32
CA MET A 140 -11.46 10.16 9.05
C MET A 140 -12.59 10.91 8.34
N GLN A 141 -13.74 10.99 9.01
CA GLN A 141 -14.94 11.67 8.53
C GLN A 141 -15.03 13.08 9.11
N VAL A 142 -15.54 13.99 8.28
CA VAL A 142 -15.90 15.35 8.67
C VAL A 142 -17.32 15.61 8.17
N ALA A 143 -18.14 16.30 8.96
CA ALA A 143 -19.49 16.67 8.51
C ALA A 143 -19.44 17.74 7.40
N SER A 144 -18.35 18.52 7.34
CA SER A 144 -18.09 19.49 6.27
C SER A 144 -16.61 19.86 6.21
N ALA A 145 -16.17 20.52 5.13
CA ALA A 145 -14.81 21.03 5.00
C ALA A 145 -14.40 22.06 6.08
N LYS A 146 -15.38 22.67 6.79
CA LYS A 146 -15.14 23.62 7.89
C LYS A 146 -15.16 22.95 9.26
N ASP A 147 -15.59 21.69 9.34
CA ASP A 147 -15.69 20.95 10.59
C ASP A 147 -14.29 20.57 11.09
N LYS A 148 -14.03 20.82 12.37
CA LYS A 148 -12.77 20.45 13.05
C LYS A 148 -12.92 19.17 13.86
N ASN A 149 -14.15 18.67 14.02
CA ASN A 149 -14.48 17.46 14.76
C ASN A 149 -14.41 16.27 13.81
N HIS A 150 -13.20 15.71 13.71
CA HIS A 150 -12.99 14.50 12.94
C HIS A 150 -13.55 13.29 13.71
N ILE A 151 -14.44 12.53 13.09
CA ILE A 151 -14.90 11.24 13.59
C ILE A 151 -14.15 10.18 12.81
N VAL A 152 -13.48 9.26 13.48
CA VAL A 152 -12.83 8.13 12.80
C VAL A 152 -13.74 6.92 12.91
N SER A 153 -14.07 6.30 11.77
CA SER A 153 -14.97 5.15 11.72
C SER A 153 -14.67 4.26 10.51
N ASN A 154 -15.15 3.01 10.58
CA ASN A 154 -15.03 2.07 9.47
C ASN A 154 -16.08 2.40 8.40
N MET A 155 -15.64 2.60 7.16
CA MET A 155 -16.49 2.89 6.00
C MET A 155 -16.20 1.90 4.88
N GLY A 156 -17.27 1.36 4.29
CA GLY A 156 -17.18 0.46 3.15
C GLY A 156 -17.15 1.22 1.83
N PHE A 157 -16.22 0.85 0.95
CA PHE A 157 -16.09 1.38 -0.40
C PHE A 157 -16.21 0.25 -1.40
N TYR A 158 -16.91 0.51 -2.51
CA TYR A 158 -16.99 -0.42 -3.64
C TYR A 158 -16.20 0.15 -4.81
N GLY A 159 -15.62 -0.75 -5.60
CA GLY A 159 -14.89 -0.35 -6.79
C GLY A 159 -14.81 -1.45 -7.82
N VAL A 160 -14.21 -1.07 -8.94
CA VAL A 160 -13.93 -1.98 -10.06
C VAL A 160 -12.44 -1.96 -10.34
N ILE A 161 -11.84 -3.16 -10.43
CA ILE A 161 -10.44 -3.35 -10.77
C ILE A 161 -10.24 -2.93 -12.23
N GLN A 162 -9.44 -1.90 -12.44
CA GLN A 162 -9.03 -1.49 -13.79
C GLN A 162 -7.71 -2.17 -14.17
N GLU A 163 -6.78 -2.24 -13.22
CA GLU A 163 -5.45 -2.81 -13.43
C GLU A 163 -5.01 -3.62 -12.20
N ILE A 164 -4.31 -4.74 -12.45
CA ILE A 164 -3.69 -5.56 -11.41
C ILE A 164 -2.19 -5.49 -11.60
N TRP A 165 -1.45 -5.00 -10.61
CA TRP A 165 0.01 -4.91 -10.64
C TRP A 165 0.63 -5.88 -9.65
N ALA A 166 1.77 -6.48 -10.00
CA ALA A 166 2.63 -7.13 -9.01
C ALA A 166 3.86 -6.29 -8.71
N LYS A 167 4.26 -6.22 -7.44
CA LYS A 167 5.51 -5.57 -7.06
C LYS A 167 6.71 -6.33 -7.64
N THR A 168 7.58 -5.60 -8.29
CA THR A 168 8.91 -6.05 -8.72
C THR A 168 9.97 -5.27 -7.97
N ASN A 169 11.03 -5.95 -7.56
CA ASN A 169 12.19 -5.28 -7.02
C ASN A 169 13.05 -4.69 -8.17
N ARG A 170 14.01 -3.82 -7.83
CA ARG A 170 14.92 -3.20 -8.82
C ARG A 170 15.82 -4.21 -9.55
N SER A 171 15.98 -5.43 -9.03
CA SER A 171 16.72 -6.53 -9.68
C SER A 171 15.83 -7.47 -10.52
N GLY A 172 14.54 -7.18 -10.68
CA GLY A 172 13.59 -7.99 -11.45
C GLY A 172 13.07 -9.26 -10.76
N GLY A 173 13.48 -9.52 -9.52
CA GLY A 173 12.97 -10.58 -8.65
C GLY A 173 11.52 -10.33 -8.19
N ARG A 174 10.73 -11.40 -8.10
CA ARG A 174 9.36 -11.38 -7.56
C ARG A 174 9.42 -11.33 -6.03
N VAL A 175 8.71 -10.37 -5.45
CA VAL A 175 8.55 -10.25 -3.98
C VAL A 175 7.65 -11.38 -3.46
N SER A 176 7.90 -11.78 -2.21
CA SER A 176 7.13 -12.72 -1.38
C SER A 176 5.61 -12.58 -1.56
N ARG A 177 4.90 -13.72 -1.43
CA ARG A 177 3.61 -14.08 -2.06
C ARG A 177 2.36 -13.21 -1.81
N THR A 178 2.39 -12.20 -0.95
CA THR A 178 1.17 -11.50 -0.46
C THR A 178 1.04 -10.04 -0.87
N ASP A 179 2.10 -9.40 -1.38
CA ASP A 179 2.11 -7.94 -1.53
C ASP A 179 1.82 -7.52 -2.98
N LYS A 180 0.53 -7.39 -3.32
CA LYS A 180 0.07 -7.03 -4.67
C LYS A 180 -0.69 -5.71 -4.64
N LEU A 181 -0.52 -4.94 -5.70
CA LEU A 181 -1.13 -3.63 -5.84
C LEU A 181 -2.26 -3.75 -6.86
N THR A 182 -3.49 -3.60 -6.40
CA THR A 182 -4.64 -3.51 -7.29
C THR A 182 -5.02 -2.04 -7.43
N LYS A 183 -5.07 -1.54 -8.67
CA LYS A 183 -5.65 -0.23 -8.95
C LYS A 183 -7.14 -0.41 -9.23
N SER A 184 -7.95 -0.12 -8.21
CA SER A 184 -9.40 -0.03 -8.33
C SER A 184 -9.82 1.43 -8.47
N HIS A 185 -10.70 1.74 -9.42
CA HIS A 185 -11.43 2.99 -9.39
C HIS A 185 -12.53 2.83 -8.34
N LEU A 186 -12.37 3.48 -7.18
CA LEU A 186 -13.42 3.58 -6.18
C LEU A 186 -14.34 4.73 -6.62
N SER A 187 -15.54 4.40 -7.11
CA SER A 187 -16.59 5.41 -7.23
C SER A 187 -17.15 5.64 -5.84
N ILE A 188 -16.91 6.82 -5.29
CA ILE A 188 -17.59 7.29 -4.08
C ILE A 188 -19.03 7.59 -4.51
N GLY A 189 -19.96 6.74 -4.08
CA GLY A 189 -21.41 6.99 -4.20
C GLY A 189 -21.90 7.91 -3.09
#